data_AF-A0A352XKS2-F1
#
_entry.id   AF-A0A352XKS2-F1
#
_cell.length_a   1.000
_cell.length_b   1.000
_cell.length_c   1.000
_cell.angle_alpha   90.00
_cell.angle_beta   90.00
_cell.angle_gamma   90.00
#
_symmetry.space_group_name_H-M   'P 1'
#
loop_
_entity.id
_entity.type
_entity.pdbx_description
1 polymer ?
#
loop_
_entity_poly.entity_id
_entity_poly.type
_entity_poly.pdbx_seq_one_letter_code
_entity_poly.pdbx_strand_id
1 'polypeptide(L)'
;MNLYIATVETSKHRFFTFLEKTILPDNMLIAIASDDALNLGILSSIAHVVWALATGGDLGGNTPRYNKSRCFDPFPFPAVEEGELKQRIRDLGERLDTHRKRQLEQHPGLTLTGTYNVLEKVRAGEQLNAKDKVIHDQGLVTLLKQLHDELDAAVLEAYGWSDLLKLPSSTDFSISESQRFSISEAELLTRLVALNHQRAAEEKQGLIRWLRPEYQNPKAGESIQPTLTGTETETTPKNKKPKAQDATPAATLVWSETLTGQVAQVRQLLSTNPTATAETLSQHFGRKNQKRTDQISSIIEMLKGLGQV
;
A
#
# COMPACT_ATOMS: atom_id res chain seq x y z
N MET A 1 14.70 -5.15 6.87
CA MET A 1 14.26 -5.58 5.53
C MET A 1 15.41 -6.26 4.79
N ASN A 2 15.35 -7.59 4.64
CA ASN A 2 16.37 -8.39 3.93
C ASN A 2 15.92 -8.85 2.54
N LEU A 3 14.62 -8.80 2.27
CA LEU A 3 13.98 -9.15 1.01
C LEU A 3 13.16 -7.97 0.50
N TYR A 4 12.83 -7.95 -0.78
CA TYR A 4 11.82 -7.08 -1.36
C TYR A 4 11.06 -7.84 -2.45
N ILE A 5 9.83 -7.43 -2.74
CA ILE A 5 9.03 -8.03 -3.81
C ILE A 5 9.41 -7.38 -5.14
N ALA A 6 9.58 -8.19 -6.18
CA ALA A 6 9.86 -7.72 -7.53
C ALA A 6 8.90 -8.30 -8.55
N THR A 7 8.62 -7.51 -9.58
CA THR A 7 8.04 -7.98 -10.85
C THR A 7 8.74 -7.28 -12.01
N VAL A 8 8.88 -7.97 -13.14
CA VAL A 8 9.43 -7.38 -14.38
C VAL A 8 8.42 -6.44 -15.00
N GLU A 9 8.85 -5.39 -15.68
CA GLU A 9 7.89 -4.45 -16.26
C GLU A 9 7.06 -5.13 -17.38
N THR A 10 7.71 -5.76 -18.34
CA THR A 10 7.07 -6.42 -19.49
C THR A 10 7.12 -7.94 -19.33
N SER A 11 5.97 -8.60 -19.25
CA SER A 11 5.90 -10.07 -19.24
C SER A 11 4.52 -10.55 -19.64
N LYS A 12 4.45 -11.58 -20.50
CA LYS A 12 3.22 -12.29 -20.86
C LYS A 12 2.44 -12.75 -19.61
N HIS A 13 3.16 -13.31 -18.64
CA HIS A 13 2.58 -13.82 -17.40
C HIS A 13 2.96 -12.91 -16.25
N ARG A 14 1.97 -12.48 -15.47
CA ARG A 14 2.22 -11.63 -14.31
C ARG A 14 2.52 -12.47 -13.09
N PHE A 15 3.72 -12.30 -12.55
CA PHE A 15 4.13 -12.94 -11.30
C PHE A 15 4.98 -11.99 -10.47
N PHE A 16 4.99 -12.25 -9.17
CA PHE A 16 5.78 -11.55 -8.18
C PHE A 16 6.66 -12.56 -7.44
N THR A 17 7.84 -12.12 -7.00
CA THR A 17 8.79 -12.97 -6.27
C THR A 17 9.58 -12.14 -5.28
N PHE A 18 10.08 -12.77 -4.22
CA PHE A 18 11.05 -12.12 -3.34
C PHE A 18 12.45 -12.15 -3.94
N LEU A 19 13.13 -11.01 -3.90
CA LEU A 19 14.56 -10.89 -4.18
C LEU A 19 15.29 -10.45 -2.90
N GLU A 20 16.53 -10.90 -2.75
CA GLU A 20 17.41 -10.45 -1.68
C GLU A 20 17.82 -8.99 -1.88
N LYS A 21 17.97 -8.23 -0.79
CA LYS A 21 18.41 -6.83 -0.83
C LYS A 21 19.78 -6.60 -1.52
N THR A 22 20.56 -7.65 -1.69
CA THR A 22 21.86 -7.66 -2.38
C THR A 22 21.71 -7.63 -3.89
N ILE A 23 20.54 -8.03 -4.41
CA ILE A 23 20.18 -7.97 -5.82
C ILE A 23 19.64 -6.55 -6.08
N LEU A 24 20.31 -5.81 -6.97
CA LEU A 24 19.90 -4.46 -7.32
C LEU A 24 18.96 -4.51 -8.54
N PRO A 25 17.75 -3.93 -8.45
CA PRO A 25 16.83 -3.91 -9.58
C PRO A 25 17.31 -2.93 -10.66
N ASP A 26 17.27 -3.33 -11.93
CA ASP A 26 17.39 -2.39 -13.05
C ASP A 26 16.06 -1.64 -13.29
N ASN A 27 16.05 -0.64 -14.16
CA ASN A 27 14.85 0.14 -14.51
C ASN A 27 13.66 -0.68 -15.04
N MET A 28 13.87 -1.89 -15.56
CA MET A 28 12.83 -2.82 -16.02
C MET A 28 12.31 -3.74 -14.91
N LEU A 29 12.77 -3.58 -13.66
CA LEU A 29 12.25 -4.28 -12.50
C LEU A 29 11.52 -3.28 -11.58
N ILE A 30 10.26 -3.59 -11.28
CA ILE A 30 9.50 -2.84 -10.29
C ILE A 30 9.79 -3.46 -8.92
N ALA A 31 10.49 -2.70 -8.08
CA ALA A 31 10.78 -3.07 -6.70
C ALA A 31 9.71 -2.52 -5.76
N ILE A 32 9.05 -3.42 -5.04
CA ILE A 32 8.06 -3.13 -4.00
C ILE A 32 8.75 -3.40 -2.66
N ALA A 33 8.95 -2.34 -1.89
CA ALA A 33 9.61 -2.41 -0.58
C ALA A 33 8.67 -3.01 0.49
N SER A 34 8.32 -4.28 0.34
CA SER A 34 7.70 -5.14 1.37
C SER A 34 8.45 -6.47 1.47
N ASP A 35 8.75 -6.93 2.69
CA ASP A 35 9.24 -8.28 3.01
C ASP A 35 8.14 -9.15 3.63
N ASP A 36 6.92 -8.63 3.78
CA ASP A 36 5.75 -9.41 4.23
C ASP A 36 5.19 -10.27 3.09
N ALA A 37 5.13 -11.59 3.30
CA ALA A 37 4.57 -12.54 2.35
C ALA A 37 3.04 -12.38 2.18
N LEU A 38 2.35 -11.67 3.08
CA LEU A 38 0.97 -11.24 2.87
C LEU A 38 0.84 -10.39 1.59
N ASN A 39 1.72 -9.39 1.44
CA ASN A 39 1.72 -8.51 0.27
C ASN A 39 2.10 -9.27 -0.99
N LEU A 40 3.06 -10.20 -0.89
CA LEU A 40 3.41 -11.09 -2.00
C LEU A 40 2.20 -11.94 -2.43
N GLY A 41 1.47 -12.52 -1.47
CA GLY A 41 0.27 -13.32 -1.72
C GLY A 41 -0.81 -12.50 -2.41
N ILE A 42 -1.17 -11.34 -1.88
CA ILE A 42 -2.18 -10.45 -2.48
C ILE A 42 -1.78 -10.05 -3.90
N LEU A 43 -0.53 -9.65 -4.12
CA LEU A 43 -0.04 -9.26 -5.45
C LEU A 43 0.01 -10.45 -6.44
N SER A 44 0.21 -11.66 -5.93
CA SER A 44 0.22 -12.88 -6.76
C SER A 44 -1.17 -13.43 -7.08
N SER A 45 -2.22 -12.88 -6.46
CA SER A 45 -3.60 -13.32 -6.69
C SER A 45 -4.19 -12.84 -8.02
N ILE A 46 -5.22 -13.53 -8.49
CA ILE A 46 -6.01 -13.18 -9.66
C ILE A 46 -6.61 -11.78 -9.56
N ALA A 47 -6.96 -11.30 -8.37
CA ALA A 47 -7.47 -9.94 -8.17
C ALA A 47 -6.46 -8.88 -8.62
N HIS A 48 -5.19 -9.06 -8.24
CA HIS A 48 -4.15 -8.14 -8.67
C HIS A 48 -3.75 -8.34 -10.13
N VAL A 49 -3.71 -9.58 -10.62
CA VAL A 49 -3.40 -9.89 -12.02
C VAL A 49 -4.43 -9.25 -12.97
N VAL A 50 -5.73 -9.45 -12.71
CA VAL A 50 -6.83 -8.87 -13.50
C VAL A 50 -6.77 -7.34 -13.47
N TRP A 51 -6.55 -6.75 -12.29
CA TRP A 51 -6.36 -5.31 -12.17
C TRP A 51 -5.18 -4.81 -13.01
N ALA A 52 -4.01 -5.41 -12.84
CA ALA A 52 -2.79 -4.98 -13.50
C ALA A 52 -2.85 -5.11 -15.03
N LEU A 53 -3.51 -6.15 -15.55
CA LEU A 53 -3.74 -6.32 -16.98
C LEU A 53 -4.72 -5.27 -17.53
N ALA A 54 -5.74 -4.90 -16.77
CA ALA A 54 -6.73 -3.91 -17.20
C ALA A 54 -6.23 -2.46 -17.11
N THR A 55 -5.42 -2.11 -16.11
CA THR A 55 -4.96 -0.74 -15.87
C THR A 55 -3.56 -0.46 -16.41
N GLY A 56 -2.79 -1.51 -16.68
CA GLY A 56 -1.44 -1.45 -17.22
C GLY A 56 -1.35 -0.94 -18.66
N GLY A 57 -0.16 -1.08 -19.24
CA GLY A 57 0.06 -0.83 -20.66
C GLY A 57 0.17 -2.14 -21.44
N ASP A 58 0.15 -2.05 -22.78
CA ASP A 58 0.49 -3.16 -23.68
C ASP A 58 1.33 -2.57 -24.83
N LEU A 59 2.43 -3.23 -25.20
CA LEU A 59 3.20 -2.87 -26.39
C LEU A 59 2.66 -3.54 -27.67
N GLY A 60 1.59 -4.34 -27.54
CA GLY A 60 0.98 -5.12 -28.60
C GLY A 60 1.53 -6.54 -28.66
N GLY A 61 0.75 -7.46 -29.23
CA GLY A 61 1.19 -8.85 -29.40
C GLY A 61 1.34 -9.64 -28.09
N ASN A 62 0.50 -9.37 -27.10
CA ASN A 62 0.49 -10.05 -25.79
C ASN A 62 1.73 -9.73 -24.92
N THR A 63 2.09 -8.44 -24.84
CA THR A 63 3.23 -7.96 -24.06
C THR A 63 2.81 -6.92 -23.00
N PRO A 64 2.02 -7.34 -21.99
CA PRO A 64 1.52 -6.42 -21.00
C PRO A 64 2.65 -5.83 -20.14
N ARG A 65 2.56 -4.53 -19.90
CA ARG A 65 3.48 -3.72 -19.10
C ARG A 65 2.87 -3.32 -17.77
N TYR A 66 3.61 -3.56 -16.70
CA TYR A 66 3.26 -3.18 -15.35
C TYR A 66 3.76 -1.77 -15.06
N ASN A 67 2.89 -0.77 -15.21
CA ASN A 67 3.21 0.59 -14.83
C ASN A 67 2.83 0.81 -13.36
N LYS A 68 3.83 1.01 -12.48
CA LYS A 68 3.61 1.18 -11.04
C LYS A 68 2.49 2.16 -10.71
N SER A 69 2.46 3.34 -11.33
CA SER A 69 1.49 4.40 -11.01
C SER A 69 0.06 4.09 -11.44
N ARG A 70 -0.14 3.06 -12.29
CA ARG A 70 -1.47 2.61 -12.73
C ARG A 70 -1.85 1.24 -12.18
N CYS A 71 -0.86 0.37 -11.93
CA CYS A 71 -1.08 -1.00 -11.49
C CYS A 71 -0.99 -1.12 -9.97
N PHE A 72 0.07 -0.63 -9.33
CA PHE A 72 0.29 -0.81 -7.90
C PHE A 72 -0.36 0.32 -7.08
N ASP A 73 -0.03 1.57 -7.40
CA ASP A 73 -0.42 2.73 -6.59
C ASP A 73 -1.95 2.85 -6.40
N PRO A 74 -2.79 2.65 -7.44
CA PRO A 74 -4.24 2.72 -7.27
C PRO A 74 -4.88 1.35 -6.95
N PHE A 75 -4.11 0.27 -6.80
CA PHE A 75 -4.70 -1.04 -6.50
C PHE A 75 -5.39 -1.02 -5.13
N PRO A 76 -6.70 -1.32 -5.06
CA PRO A 76 -7.39 -1.33 -3.78
C PRO A 76 -7.09 -2.63 -3.03
N PHE A 77 -6.05 -2.62 -2.20
CA PHE A 77 -5.70 -3.75 -1.33
C PHE A 77 -6.88 -4.15 -0.41
N PRO A 78 -7.07 -5.45 -0.13
CA PRO A 78 -8.09 -5.89 0.82
C PRO A 78 -7.73 -5.41 2.22
N ALA A 79 -8.75 -5.04 3.01
CA ALA A 79 -8.55 -4.71 4.42
C ALA A 79 -8.55 -6.02 5.23
N VAL A 80 -7.36 -6.58 5.45
CA VAL A 80 -7.21 -7.86 6.16
C VAL A 80 -6.97 -7.60 7.64
N GLU A 81 -7.92 -8.02 8.48
CA GLU A 81 -7.78 -7.97 9.95
C GLU A 81 -6.76 -9.01 10.44
N GLU A 82 -6.22 -8.81 11.65
CA GLU A 82 -5.39 -9.83 12.28
C GLU A 82 -6.21 -11.11 12.53
N GLY A 83 -5.67 -12.27 12.15
CA GLY A 83 -6.38 -13.54 12.32
C GLY A 83 -5.87 -14.63 11.40
N GLU A 84 -6.59 -15.76 11.39
CA GLU A 84 -6.23 -16.96 10.64
C GLU A 84 -6.17 -16.71 9.12
N LEU A 85 -7.11 -15.92 8.58
CA LEU A 85 -7.14 -15.61 7.14
C LEU A 85 -5.88 -14.84 6.70
N LYS A 86 -5.42 -13.87 7.49
CA LYS A 86 -4.20 -13.12 7.22
C LYS A 86 -2.97 -14.02 7.19
N GLN A 87 -2.86 -14.93 8.16
CA GLN A 87 -1.75 -15.90 8.21
C GLN A 87 -1.84 -16.88 7.04
N ARG A 88 -3.04 -17.35 6.69
CA ARG A 88 -3.25 -18.24 5.55
C ARG A 88 -2.78 -17.62 4.23
N ILE A 89 -3.11 -16.35 3.96
CA ILE A 89 -2.63 -15.65 2.75
C ILE A 89 -1.10 -15.51 2.77
N ARG A 90 -0.52 -15.18 3.93
CA ARG A 90 0.93 -15.09 4.11
C ARG A 90 1.62 -16.42 3.80
N ASP A 91 1.15 -17.51 4.40
CA ASP A 91 1.68 -18.86 4.21
C ASP A 91 1.56 -19.32 2.75
N LEU A 92 0.43 -19.02 2.09
CA LEU A 92 0.24 -19.33 0.67
C LEU A 92 1.20 -18.54 -0.21
N GLY A 93 1.39 -17.25 0.06
CA GLY A 93 2.37 -16.42 -0.64
C GLY A 93 3.80 -16.98 -0.52
N GLU A 94 4.22 -17.36 0.69
CA GLU A 94 5.53 -17.95 0.94
C GLU A 94 5.69 -19.33 0.28
N ARG A 95 4.69 -20.21 0.39
CA ARG A 95 4.68 -21.52 -0.27
C ARG A 95 4.79 -21.39 -1.79
N LEU A 96 4.13 -20.39 -2.38
CA LEU A 96 4.15 -20.13 -3.81
C LEU A 96 5.52 -19.68 -4.31
N ASP A 97 6.18 -18.75 -3.61
CA ASP A 97 7.53 -18.29 -3.94
C ASP A 97 8.58 -19.40 -3.74
N THR A 98 8.49 -20.10 -2.61
CA THR A 98 9.36 -21.23 -2.28
C THR A 98 9.23 -22.35 -3.31
N HIS A 99 8.02 -22.68 -3.72
CA HIS A 99 7.76 -23.70 -4.74
C HIS A 99 8.47 -23.35 -6.05
N ARG A 100 8.26 -22.13 -6.55
CA ARG A 100 8.86 -21.66 -7.81
C ARG A 100 10.38 -21.70 -7.74
N LYS A 101 10.98 -21.16 -6.68
CA LYS A 101 12.44 -21.12 -6.51
C LYS A 101 13.04 -22.52 -6.45
N ARG A 102 12.45 -23.42 -5.65
CA ARG A 102 12.89 -24.81 -5.55
C ARG A 102 12.86 -25.52 -6.91
N GLN A 103 11.79 -25.36 -7.69
CA GLN A 103 11.71 -26.02 -9.01
C GLN A 103 12.69 -25.44 -10.03
N LEU A 104 12.93 -24.12 -10.02
CA LEU A 104 13.94 -23.51 -10.89
C LEU A 104 15.37 -23.94 -10.52
N GLU A 105 15.66 -24.12 -9.23
CA GLU A 105 16.96 -24.59 -8.76
C GLU A 105 17.21 -26.06 -9.12
N GLN A 106 16.19 -26.92 -8.96
CA GLN A 106 16.27 -28.35 -9.28
C GLN A 106 16.33 -28.64 -10.78
N HIS A 107 15.76 -27.76 -11.61
CA HIS A 107 15.63 -27.95 -13.05
C HIS A 107 16.16 -26.74 -13.82
N PRO A 108 17.47 -26.67 -14.13
CA PRO A 108 18.07 -25.51 -14.80
C PRO A 108 17.49 -25.17 -16.19
N GLY A 109 16.85 -26.12 -16.85
CA GLY A 109 16.15 -25.91 -18.13
C GLY A 109 14.71 -25.39 -17.99
N LEU A 110 14.17 -25.34 -16.76
CA LEU A 110 12.85 -24.84 -16.45
C LEU A 110 12.87 -23.31 -16.41
N THR A 111 11.81 -22.69 -16.92
CA THR A 111 11.63 -21.24 -16.86
C THR A 111 10.25 -20.92 -16.30
N LEU A 112 10.11 -19.77 -15.62
CA LEU A 112 8.79 -19.33 -15.16
C LEU A 112 7.82 -19.15 -16.33
N THR A 113 8.25 -18.49 -17.40
CA THR A 113 7.40 -18.31 -18.59
C THR A 113 6.93 -19.64 -19.16
N GLY A 114 7.81 -20.65 -19.26
CA GLY A 114 7.43 -22.00 -19.69
C GLY A 114 6.43 -22.65 -18.74
N THR A 115 6.70 -22.58 -17.44
CA THR A 115 5.84 -23.14 -16.39
C THR A 115 4.43 -22.56 -16.43
N TYR A 116 4.32 -21.22 -16.57
CA TYR A 116 3.03 -20.54 -16.66
C TYR A 116 2.29 -20.77 -17.97
N ASN A 117 3.00 -20.91 -19.10
CA ASN A 117 2.36 -21.32 -20.35
C ASN A 117 1.68 -22.70 -20.20
N VAL A 118 2.33 -23.63 -19.51
CA VAL A 118 1.74 -24.95 -19.24
C VAL A 118 0.61 -24.86 -18.21
N LEU A 119 0.74 -24.01 -17.19
CA LEU A 119 -0.35 -23.76 -16.23
C LEU A 119 -1.64 -23.30 -16.92
N GLU A 120 -1.55 -22.35 -17.86
CA GLU A 120 -2.71 -21.89 -18.63
C GLU A 120 -3.33 -23.00 -19.48
N LYS A 121 -2.51 -23.86 -20.12
CA LYS A 121 -3.02 -25.05 -20.83
C LYS A 121 -3.77 -26.01 -19.90
N VAL A 122 -3.23 -26.24 -18.70
CA VAL A 122 -3.87 -27.09 -17.69
C VAL A 122 -5.20 -26.48 -17.24
N ARG A 123 -5.27 -25.16 -17.01
CA ARG A 123 -6.51 -24.45 -16.68
C ARG A 123 -7.55 -24.54 -17.79
N ALA A 124 -7.12 -24.40 -19.05
CA ALA A 124 -7.98 -24.51 -20.22
C ALA A 124 -8.41 -25.96 -20.54
N GLY A 125 -7.80 -26.97 -19.90
CA GLY A 125 -8.04 -28.38 -20.22
C GLY A 125 -7.46 -28.82 -21.58
N GLU A 126 -6.46 -28.10 -22.08
CA GLU A 126 -5.79 -28.42 -23.34
C GLU A 126 -4.90 -29.66 -23.21
N GLN A 127 -4.73 -30.39 -24.31
CA GLN A 127 -3.80 -31.53 -24.33
C GLN A 127 -2.35 -31.05 -24.30
N LEU A 128 -1.58 -31.57 -23.33
CA LEU A 128 -0.16 -31.30 -23.21
C LEU A 128 0.65 -32.14 -24.20
N ASN A 129 1.49 -31.49 -25.02
CA ASN A 129 2.46 -32.18 -25.87
C ASN A 129 3.63 -32.73 -25.05
N ALA A 130 4.56 -33.45 -25.70
CA ALA A 130 5.70 -34.07 -25.00
C ALA A 130 6.57 -33.05 -24.22
N LYS A 131 6.80 -31.86 -24.77
CA LYS A 131 7.56 -30.79 -24.10
C LYS A 131 6.78 -30.19 -22.93
N ASP A 132 5.48 -29.95 -23.12
CA ASP A 132 4.61 -29.43 -22.07
C ASP A 132 4.54 -30.40 -20.88
N LYS A 133 4.51 -31.71 -21.13
CA LYS A 133 4.53 -32.74 -20.07
C LYS A 133 5.82 -32.71 -19.25
N VAL A 134 6.98 -32.55 -19.90
CA VAL A 134 8.26 -32.39 -19.19
C VAL A 134 8.23 -31.16 -18.29
N ILE A 135 7.74 -30.02 -18.79
CA ILE A 135 7.60 -28.78 -18.00
C ILE A 135 6.55 -28.96 -16.90
N HIS A 136 5.45 -29.66 -17.16
CA HIS A 136 4.41 -29.95 -16.18
C HIS A 136 4.98 -30.71 -14.97
N ASP A 137 5.76 -31.75 -15.25
CA ASP A 137 6.32 -32.62 -14.22
C ASP A 137 7.47 -31.93 -13.47
N GLN A 138 8.41 -31.30 -14.18
CA GLN A 138 9.52 -30.55 -13.58
C GLN A 138 9.05 -29.30 -12.82
N GLY A 139 8.04 -28.60 -13.33
CA GLY A 139 7.46 -27.44 -12.65
C GLY A 139 6.47 -27.79 -11.54
N LEU A 140 6.12 -29.08 -11.42
CA LEU A 140 5.02 -29.57 -10.59
C LEU A 140 3.77 -28.67 -10.75
N VAL A 141 3.34 -28.50 -12.01
CA VAL A 141 2.37 -27.47 -12.40
C VAL A 141 1.00 -27.69 -11.75
N THR A 142 0.61 -28.95 -11.47
CA THR A 142 -0.62 -29.23 -10.72
C THR A 142 -0.59 -28.61 -9.31
N LEU A 143 0.54 -28.71 -8.60
CA LEU A 143 0.69 -28.10 -7.28
C LEU A 143 0.75 -26.57 -7.39
N LEU A 144 1.41 -26.04 -8.42
CA LEU A 144 1.41 -24.60 -8.68
C LEU A 144 -0.01 -24.07 -8.91
N LYS A 145 -0.84 -24.80 -9.67
CA LYS A 145 -2.26 -24.47 -9.87
C LYS A 145 -3.01 -24.45 -8.55
N GLN A 146 -2.87 -25.51 -7.74
CA GLN A 146 -3.53 -25.61 -6.45
C GLN A 146 -3.17 -24.45 -5.51
N LEU A 147 -1.88 -24.08 -5.44
CA LEU A 147 -1.43 -22.95 -4.62
C LEU A 147 -2.06 -21.62 -5.06
N HIS A 148 -2.18 -21.39 -6.37
CA HIS A 148 -2.88 -20.22 -6.90
C HIS A 148 -4.37 -20.25 -6.58
N ASP A 149 -5.05 -21.38 -6.80
CA ASP A 149 -6.48 -21.50 -6.53
C ASP A 149 -6.80 -21.28 -5.03
N GLU A 150 -5.98 -21.85 -4.12
CA GLU A 150 -6.10 -21.63 -2.67
C GLU A 150 -5.84 -20.17 -2.28
N LEU A 151 -4.85 -19.53 -2.91
CA LEU A 151 -4.50 -18.12 -2.67
C LEU A 151 -5.60 -17.19 -3.17
N ASP A 152 -6.12 -17.43 -4.37
CA ASP A 152 -7.20 -16.65 -4.97
C ASP A 152 -8.46 -16.72 -4.11
N ALA A 153 -8.81 -17.92 -3.63
CA ALA A 153 -9.94 -18.09 -2.72
C ALA A 153 -9.76 -17.32 -1.41
N ALA A 154 -8.58 -17.39 -0.79
CA ALA A 154 -8.30 -16.68 0.47
C ALA A 154 -8.28 -15.16 0.28
N VAL A 155 -7.76 -14.66 -0.85
CA VAL A 155 -7.76 -13.22 -1.14
C VAL A 155 -9.18 -12.71 -1.43
N LEU A 156 -10.00 -13.47 -2.17
CA LEU A 156 -11.40 -13.13 -2.38
C LEU A 156 -12.19 -13.12 -1.06
N GLU A 157 -11.92 -14.07 -0.16
CA GLU A 157 -12.48 -14.06 1.19
C GLU A 157 -12.09 -12.80 1.95
N ALA A 158 -10.84 -12.34 1.83
CA ALA A 158 -10.36 -11.10 2.45
C ALA A 158 -11.01 -9.82 1.87
N TYR A 159 -11.52 -9.88 0.64
CA TYR A 159 -12.36 -8.83 0.07
C TYR A 159 -13.84 -8.95 0.48
N GLY A 160 -14.25 -10.08 1.06
CA GLY A 160 -15.66 -10.43 1.27
C GLY A 160 -16.38 -10.86 -0.02
N TRP A 161 -15.64 -11.31 -1.03
CA TRP A 161 -16.15 -11.66 -2.37
C TRP A 161 -16.04 -13.17 -2.67
N SER A 162 -16.20 -14.01 -1.65
CA SER A 162 -16.19 -15.47 -1.81
C SER A 162 -17.31 -15.98 -2.74
N ASP A 163 -18.35 -15.18 -2.96
CA ASP A 163 -19.42 -15.47 -3.94
C ASP A 163 -18.94 -15.50 -5.40
N LEU A 164 -17.80 -14.87 -5.70
CA LEU A 164 -17.16 -14.95 -7.02
C LEU A 164 -16.53 -16.31 -7.31
N LEU A 165 -16.28 -17.12 -6.26
CA LEU A 165 -15.95 -18.52 -6.42
C LEU A 165 -17.23 -19.25 -6.80
N LYS A 166 -17.49 -19.37 -8.11
CA LYS A 166 -18.56 -20.22 -8.62
C LYS A 166 -18.20 -21.68 -8.36
N LEU A 167 -18.47 -22.15 -7.14
CA LEU A 167 -18.62 -23.58 -6.89
C LEU A 167 -19.81 -24.04 -7.73
N PRO A 168 -19.65 -25.01 -8.65
CA PRO A 168 -20.79 -25.53 -9.37
C PRO A 168 -21.80 -26.06 -8.35
N SER A 169 -23.06 -25.67 -8.51
CA SER A 169 -24.18 -26.34 -7.86
C SER A 169 -24.00 -27.84 -8.07
N SER A 170 -24.12 -28.63 -7.02
CA SER A 170 -23.87 -30.08 -6.95
C SER A 170 -24.66 -30.95 -7.94
N THR A 171 -25.38 -30.35 -8.88
CA THR A 171 -26.28 -30.98 -9.85
C THR A 171 -25.73 -31.03 -11.28
N ASP A 172 -24.60 -30.39 -11.59
CA ASP A 172 -24.03 -30.43 -12.94
C ASP A 172 -22.74 -31.27 -13.02
N PHE A 173 -22.94 -32.57 -13.26
CA PHE A 173 -21.86 -33.54 -13.44
C PHE A 173 -21.16 -33.42 -14.81
N SER A 174 -21.62 -32.52 -15.70
CA SER A 174 -21.00 -32.30 -17.03
C SER A 174 -19.80 -31.34 -16.99
N ILE A 175 -19.60 -30.64 -15.87
CA ILE A 175 -18.52 -29.68 -15.67
C ILE A 175 -17.25 -30.42 -15.26
N SER A 176 -16.21 -30.36 -16.10
CA SER A 176 -14.91 -30.96 -15.80
C SER A 176 -14.30 -30.36 -14.53
N GLU A 177 -13.50 -31.13 -13.79
CA GLU A 177 -12.78 -30.69 -12.58
C GLU A 177 -12.02 -29.35 -12.80
N SER A 178 -11.52 -29.13 -14.02
CA SER A 178 -10.83 -27.90 -14.44
C SER A 178 -11.72 -26.65 -14.50
N GLN A 179 -13.04 -26.80 -14.68
CA GLN A 179 -14.02 -25.70 -14.73
C GLN A 179 -14.63 -25.38 -13.35
N ARG A 180 -14.31 -26.14 -12.29
CA ARG A 180 -14.90 -26.02 -10.94
C ARG A 180 -14.47 -24.77 -10.17
N PHE A 181 -13.48 -24.04 -10.66
CA PHE A 181 -13.02 -22.77 -10.10
C PHE A 181 -12.89 -21.73 -11.22
N SER A 182 -14.03 -21.23 -11.71
CA SER A 182 -14.05 -20.13 -12.68
C SER A 182 -14.46 -18.83 -11.98
N ILE A 183 -13.53 -17.89 -11.91
CA ILE A 183 -13.77 -16.53 -11.42
C ILE A 183 -14.13 -15.68 -12.64
N SER A 184 -15.24 -14.94 -12.56
CA SER A 184 -15.60 -13.98 -13.61
C SER A 184 -14.67 -12.76 -13.53
N GLU A 185 -13.67 -12.70 -14.40
CA GLU A 185 -12.70 -11.58 -14.42
C GLU A 185 -13.38 -10.22 -14.62
N ALA A 186 -14.43 -10.15 -15.44
CA ALA A 186 -15.18 -8.92 -15.70
C ALA A 186 -15.92 -8.41 -14.44
N GLU A 187 -16.53 -9.32 -13.69
CA GLU A 187 -17.21 -8.97 -12.44
C GLU A 187 -16.18 -8.59 -11.35
N LEU A 188 -15.09 -9.35 -11.24
CA LEU A 188 -14.00 -9.04 -10.32
C LEU A 188 -13.41 -7.65 -10.60
N LEU A 189 -13.13 -7.34 -11.87
CA LEU A 189 -12.63 -6.02 -12.27
C LEU A 189 -13.63 -4.90 -11.93
N THR A 190 -14.92 -5.15 -12.14
CA THR A 190 -15.97 -4.18 -11.79
C THR A 190 -15.98 -3.86 -10.30
N ARG A 191 -15.89 -4.88 -9.44
CA ARG A 191 -15.80 -4.70 -7.98
C ARG A 191 -14.52 -4.01 -7.55
N LEU A 192 -13.39 -4.33 -8.18
CA LEU A 192 -12.11 -3.66 -7.92
C LEU A 192 -12.16 -2.17 -8.28
N VAL A 193 -12.74 -1.81 -9.44
CA VAL A 193 -12.90 -0.39 -9.84
C VAL A 193 -13.82 0.35 -8.85
N ALA A 194 -14.93 -0.27 -8.45
CA ALA A 194 -15.82 0.31 -7.45
C ALA A 194 -15.10 0.53 -6.10
N LEU A 195 -14.31 -0.46 -5.64
CA LEU A 195 -13.54 -0.35 -4.41
C LEU A 195 -12.45 0.72 -4.52
N ASN A 196 -11.77 0.85 -5.66
CA ASN A 196 -10.80 1.92 -5.89
C ASN A 196 -11.44 3.31 -5.76
N HIS A 197 -12.63 3.53 -6.36
CA HIS A 197 -13.36 4.79 -6.20
C HIS A 197 -13.75 5.07 -4.74
N GLN A 198 -14.15 4.04 -4.00
CA GLN A 198 -14.41 4.16 -2.56
C GLN A 198 -13.15 4.57 -1.80
N ARG A 199 -11.99 3.92 -2.06
CA ARG A 199 -10.72 4.26 -1.38
C ARG A 199 -10.26 5.68 -1.69
N ALA A 200 -10.39 6.10 -2.94
CA ALA A 200 -10.08 7.47 -3.33
C ALA A 200 -10.99 8.52 -2.65
N ALA A 201 -12.26 8.18 -2.39
CA ALA A 201 -13.17 9.06 -1.65
C ALA A 201 -12.81 9.14 -0.16
N GLU A 202 -12.44 8.02 0.46
CA GLU A 202 -11.98 7.96 1.85
C GLU A 202 -10.68 8.76 2.05
N GLU A 203 -9.72 8.63 1.12
CA GLU A 203 -8.47 9.40 1.15
C GLU A 203 -8.70 10.90 1.07
N LYS A 204 -9.64 11.35 0.22
CA LYS A 204 -10.06 12.77 0.16
C LYS A 204 -10.67 13.28 1.45
N GLN A 205 -11.24 12.38 2.25
CA GLN A 205 -11.79 12.69 3.58
C GLN A 205 -10.74 12.53 4.70
N GLY A 206 -9.49 12.19 4.37
CA GLY A 206 -8.40 11.99 5.31
C GLY A 206 -8.29 10.59 5.91
N LEU A 207 -9.15 9.64 5.49
CA LEU A 207 -9.07 8.24 5.90
C LEU A 207 -8.14 7.47 4.95
N ILE A 208 -6.85 7.40 5.32
CA ILE A 208 -5.84 6.67 4.55
C ILE A 208 -5.63 5.28 5.17
N ARG A 209 -5.80 4.23 4.36
CA ARG A 209 -5.47 2.86 4.77
C ARG A 209 -4.05 2.51 4.34
N TRP A 210 -3.13 2.71 5.27
CA TRP A 210 -1.71 2.45 5.08
C TRP A 210 -1.45 0.94 4.92
N LEU A 211 -0.72 0.56 3.87
CA LEU A 211 -0.26 -0.81 3.64
C LEU A 211 0.83 -1.22 4.64
N ARG A 212 1.65 -0.25 5.05
CA ARG A 212 2.74 -0.39 6.02
C ARG A 212 2.66 0.77 7.03
N PRO A 213 1.69 0.76 7.95
CA PRO A 213 1.47 1.85 8.90
C PRO A 213 2.74 2.22 9.68
N GLU A 214 3.56 1.23 10.05
CA GLU A 214 4.81 1.41 10.80
C GLU A 214 5.87 2.21 10.03
N TYR A 215 5.80 2.22 8.71
CA TYR A 215 6.72 2.95 7.84
C TYR A 215 6.10 4.23 7.28
N GLN A 216 4.83 4.16 6.86
CA GLN A 216 4.14 5.24 6.16
C GLN A 216 3.51 6.27 7.10
N ASN A 217 3.14 5.86 8.32
CA ASN A 217 2.55 6.74 9.32
C ASN A 217 3.02 6.37 10.75
N PRO A 218 4.34 6.46 11.02
CA PRO A 218 4.93 5.99 12.28
C PRO A 218 4.38 6.71 13.52
N LYS A 219 3.89 7.95 13.34
CA LYS A 219 3.35 8.79 14.43
C LYS A 219 1.93 8.42 14.86
N ALA A 220 1.18 7.66 14.06
CA ALA A 220 -0.19 7.27 14.42
C ALA A 220 -0.26 6.25 15.56
N GLY A 221 0.80 5.46 15.79
CA GLY A 221 0.91 4.56 16.95
C GLY A 221 1.29 5.27 18.26
N GLU A 222 1.81 6.50 18.18
CA GLU A 222 2.20 7.31 19.33
C GLU A 222 1.06 8.22 19.82
N SER A 223 -0.03 8.33 19.06
CA SER A 223 -1.15 9.20 19.38
C SER A 223 -2.27 8.47 20.13
N ILE A 224 -2.04 8.15 21.41
CA ILE A 224 -3.10 8.38 22.40
C ILE A 224 -3.08 9.90 22.65
N GLN A 225 -3.99 10.55 21.94
CA GLN A 225 -4.21 12.00 21.77
C GLN A 225 -4.13 12.85 23.06
N PRO A 226 -3.84 14.17 22.95
CA PRO A 226 -4.70 15.09 22.19
C PRO A 226 -4.02 15.86 21.06
N THR A 227 -4.50 15.53 19.86
CA THR A 227 -5.12 16.47 18.92
C THR A 227 -4.26 17.50 18.16
N LEU A 228 -4.44 17.44 16.82
CA LEU A 228 -4.18 18.41 15.74
C LEU A 228 -2.79 18.39 15.06
N THR A 229 -2.77 17.45 14.10
CA THR A 229 -2.15 17.40 12.77
C THR A 229 -1.86 18.70 12.02
N GLY A 230 -0.79 18.65 11.21
CA GLY A 230 -0.67 19.36 9.93
C GLY A 230 0.79 19.67 9.54
N THR A 231 1.58 18.67 9.12
CA THR A 231 2.05 18.40 7.72
C THR A 231 2.94 19.51 7.13
N GLU A 232 4.26 19.31 7.05
CA GLU A 232 5.03 18.74 5.90
C GLU A 232 4.97 19.64 4.66
N THR A 233 6.08 20.08 4.05
CA THR A 233 7.00 19.25 3.24
C THR A 233 8.30 19.99 2.85
N GLU A 234 9.37 19.19 2.55
CA GLU A 234 10.45 19.41 1.54
C GLU A 234 11.44 20.60 1.72
N THR A 235 12.77 20.57 1.45
CA THR A 235 13.74 19.67 0.78
C THR A 235 15.19 20.08 1.14
N THR A 236 16.10 19.09 1.15
CA THR A 236 17.56 19.07 0.81
C THR A 236 18.64 19.88 1.59
N PRO A 237 19.91 19.39 1.60
CA PRO A 237 20.81 19.51 2.75
C PRO A 237 22.02 20.44 2.53
N LYS A 238 22.43 21.17 3.58
CA LYS A 238 23.81 21.69 3.69
C LYS A 238 24.38 21.44 5.09
N ASN A 239 25.26 20.46 5.10
CA ASN A 239 26.48 20.30 5.91
C ASN A 239 26.78 21.43 6.92
N LYS A 240 26.76 21.11 8.22
CA LYS A 240 27.75 21.56 9.22
C LYS A 240 27.58 20.81 10.54
N LYS A 241 28.66 20.14 10.95
CA LYS A 241 28.90 19.47 12.23
C LYS A 241 29.42 20.50 13.26
N PRO A 242 29.59 20.16 14.56
CA PRO A 242 28.68 20.53 15.65
C PRO A 242 29.33 21.45 16.70
N LYS A 243 28.54 22.03 17.62
CA LYS A 243 29.06 22.44 18.94
C LYS A 243 27.98 22.48 20.03
N ALA A 244 28.29 21.71 21.09
CA ALA A 244 27.89 21.69 22.50
C ALA A 244 26.71 22.53 23.04
N GLN A 245 25.77 21.80 23.65
CA GLN A 245 25.16 21.97 25.00
C GLN A 245 25.22 23.35 25.68
N ASP A 246 24.06 23.95 25.99
CA ASP A 246 23.45 23.87 27.34
C ASP A 246 22.13 24.68 27.45
N ALA A 247 21.32 24.28 28.44
CA ALA A 247 20.12 24.92 29.01
C ALA A 247 18.79 24.84 28.25
N THR A 248 17.86 24.07 28.84
CA THR A 248 16.41 24.05 28.60
C THR A 248 15.77 25.42 28.89
N PRO A 249 14.95 25.97 27.97
CA PRO A 249 13.87 26.88 28.32
C PRO A 249 12.50 26.30 27.94
N ALA A 250 11.47 26.67 28.70
CA ALA A 250 10.08 26.34 28.46
C ALA A 250 9.68 26.52 26.98
N ALA A 251 8.90 25.57 26.46
CA ALA A 251 8.48 25.50 25.06
C ALA A 251 7.87 26.83 24.59
N THR A 252 8.62 27.57 23.77
CA THR A 252 8.15 28.78 23.09
C THR A 252 7.28 28.41 21.90
N LEU A 253 6.08 28.96 21.83
CA LEU A 253 5.17 28.82 20.70
C LEU A 253 5.73 29.54 19.45
N VAL A 254 5.42 29.04 18.26
CA VAL A 254 5.76 29.70 16.99
C VAL A 254 4.68 30.72 16.64
N TRP A 255 5.06 31.99 16.43
CA TRP A 255 4.13 33.05 16.02
C TRP A 255 3.69 32.82 14.58
N SER A 256 2.38 32.78 14.33
CA SER A 256 1.82 32.56 12.99
C SER A 256 2.19 33.68 12.01
N GLU A 257 2.50 33.33 10.75
CA GLU A 257 2.70 34.29 9.66
C GLU A 257 1.37 34.78 9.04
N THR A 258 0.27 34.05 9.27
CA THR A 258 -1.07 34.41 8.78
C THR A 258 -1.88 35.13 9.86
N LEU A 259 -2.67 36.14 9.46
CA LEU A 259 -3.51 36.93 10.38
C LEU A 259 -4.53 36.05 11.13
N THR A 260 -5.19 35.12 10.41
CA THR A 260 -6.15 34.19 11.02
C THR A 260 -5.51 33.31 12.09
N GLY A 261 -4.29 32.81 11.83
CA GLY A 261 -3.53 32.05 12.82
C GLY A 261 -3.07 32.90 14.01
N GLN A 262 -2.71 34.17 13.80
CA GLN A 262 -2.34 35.09 14.89
C GLN A 262 -3.54 35.36 15.82
N VAL A 263 -4.73 35.61 15.25
CA VAL A 263 -5.96 35.82 16.03
C VAL A 263 -6.32 34.58 16.85
N ALA A 264 -6.21 33.39 16.27
CA ALA A 264 -6.47 32.13 16.98
C ALA A 264 -5.49 31.91 18.15
N GLN A 265 -4.20 32.16 17.93
CA GLN A 265 -3.16 32.04 18.97
C GLN A 265 -3.38 33.02 20.13
N VAL A 266 -3.72 34.28 19.83
CA VAL A 266 -4.01 35.29 20.86
C VAL A 266 -5.27 34.94 21.65
N ARG A 267 -6.34 34.47 20.98
CA ARG A 267 -7.59 34.06 21.64
C ARG A 267 -7.39 32.89 22.60
N GLN A 268 -6.59 31.90 22.21
CA GLN A 268 -6.27 30.74 23.07
C GLN A 268 -5.46 31.14 24.32
N LEU A 269 -4.55 32.10 24.19
CA LEU A 269 -3.79 32.58 25.33
C LEU A 269 -4.65 33.44 26.27
N LEU A 270 -5.55 34.27 25.73
CA LEU A 270 -6.51 35.04 26.51
C LEU A 270 -7.56 34.17 27.21
N SER A 271 -7.98 33.04 26.61
CA SER A 271 -8.90 32.11 27.30
C SER A 271 -8.25 31.44 28.52
N THR A 272 -6.93 31.32 28.51
CA THR A 272 -6.16 30.74 29.63
C THR A 272 -5.79 31.80 30.66
N ASN A 273 -5.54 33.04 30.23
CA ASN A 273 -5.22 34.19 31.08
C ASN A 273 -5.94 35.46 30.58
N PRO A 274 -7.20 35.71 30.99
CA PRO A 274 -8.02 36.82 30.46
C PRO A 274 -7.45 38.22 30.74
N THR A 275 -6.62 38.36 31.78
CA THR A 275 -6.01 39.63 32.20
C THR A 275 -4.61 39.85 31.64
N ALA A 276 -4.13 38.99 30.73
CA ALA A 276 -2.78 39.09 30.19
C ALA A 276 -2.62 40.32 29.26
N THR A 277 -1.53 41.06 29.45
CA THR A 277 -1.14 42.18 28.56
C THR A 277 -0.45 41.66 27.30
N ALA A 278 -0.45 42.48 26.23
CA ALA A 278 0.19 42.13 24.96
C ALA A 278 1.69 41.77 25.12
N GLU A 279 2.37 42.40 26.09
CA GLU A 279 3.77 42.12 26.40
C GLU A 279 3.97 40.72 26.99
N THR A 280 3.11 40.32 27.93
CA THR A 280 3.13 38.99 28.55
C THR A 280 2.79 37.91 27.52
N LEU A 281 1.81 38.17 26.65
CA LEU A 281 1.46 37.26 25.55
C LEU A 281 2.60 37.10 24.53
N SER A 282 3.31 38.19 24.23
CA SER A 282 4.45 38.16 23.30
C SER A 282 5.60 37.28 23.82
N GLN A 283 5.77 37.12 25.14
CA GLN A 283 6.83 36.28 25.72
C GLN A 283 6.63 34.78 25.47
N HIS A 284 5.38 34.34 25.28
CA HIS A 284 5.10 32.93 24.92
C HIS A 284 5.69 32.54 23.56
N PHE A 285 6.02 33.50 22.71
CA PHE A 285 6.56 33.27 21.36
C PHE A 285 8.08 33.53 21.26
N GLY A 286 8.78 33.58 22.41
CA GLY A 286 10.23 33.77 22.47
C GLY A 286 10.66 35.19 22.83
N ARG A 287 11.84 35.61 22.35
CA ARG A 287 12.49 36.88 22.75
C ARG A 287 11.60 38.10 22.50
N LYS A 288 11.76 39.15 23.31
CA LYS A 288 11.03 40.42 23.20
C LYS A 288 11.12 40.97 21.77
N ASN A 289 9.97 41.16 21.13
CA ASN A 289 9.85 41.69 19.78
C ASN A 289 8.72 42.73 19.74
N GLN A 290 9.09 44.00 19.57
CA GLN A 290 8.14 45.12 19.62
C GLN A 290 7.05 45.00 18.54
N LYS A 291 7.42 44.63 17.31
CA LYS A 291 6.48 44.47 16.19
C LYS A 291 5.41 43.42 16.49
N ARG A 292 5.79 42.32 17.14
CA ARG A 292 4.86 41.27 17.56
C ARG A 292 3.95 41.75 18.69
N THR A 293 4.50 42.49 19.66
CA THR A 293 3.70 43.08 20.74
C THR A 293 2.65 44.05 20.19
N ASP A 294 3.01 44.89 19.21
CA ASP A 294 2.08 45.83 18.57
C ASP A 294 0.96 45.08 17.81
N GLN A 295 1.30 44.00 17.10
CA GLN A 295 0.33 43.12 16.43
C GLN A 295 -0.64 42.46 17.41
N ILE A 296 -0.13 41.95 18.54
CA ILE A 296 -0.95 41.35 19.59
C ILE A 296 -1.89 42.41 20.20
N SER A 297 -1.42 43.63 20.44
CA SER A 297 -2.25 44.73 20.94
C SER A 297 -3.42 45.04 19.99
N SER A 298 -3.15 45.17 18.68
CA SER A 298 -4.21 45.41 17.69
C SER A 298 -5.24 44.26 17.64
N ILE A 299 -4.80 43.01 17.79
CA ILE A 299 -5.69 41.85 17.83
C ILE A 299 -6.54 41.85 19.11
N ILE A 300 -5.98 42.20 20.26
CA ILE A 300 -6.73 42.32 21.52
C ILE A 300 -7.81 43.40 21.39
N GLU A 301 -7.50 44.55 20.82
CA GLU A 301 -8.49 45.62 20.61
C GLU A 301 -9.60 45.17 19.65
N MET A 302 -9.26 44.48 18.57
CA MET A 302 -10.23 43.90 17.63
C MET A 302 -11.16 42.90 18.32
N LEU A 303 -10.61 42.00 19.15
CA LEU A 303 -11.39 40.98 19.86
C LEU A 303 -12.31 41.60 20.94
N LYS A 304 -11.87 42.65 21.63
CA LYS A 304 -12.71 43.44 22.56
C LYS A 304 -13.85 44.13 21.83
N GLY A 305 -13.57 44.73 20.66
CA GLY A 305 -14.59 45.38 19.82
C GLY A 305 -15.66 44.40 19.31
N LEU A 306 -15.33 43.11 19.19
CA LEU A 306 -16.24 42.04 18.79
C LEU A 306 -16.93 41.34 19.97
N GLY A 307 -16.68 41.75 21.22
CA GLY A 307 -17.24 41.13 22.42
C GLY A 307 -16.78 39.69 22.66
N GLN A 308 -15.65 39.29 22.08
CA GLN A 308 -15.12 37.92 22.18
C GLN A 308 -14.08 37.74 23.29
N VAL A 309 -13.63 38.83 23.92
CA VAL A 309 -12.76 38.87 25.11
C VAL A 309 -13.06 40.13 25.92
#